data_AF-A0A841EGC0-F1
#
_entry.id   AF-A0A841EGC0-F1
#
_cell.length_a   1.000
_cell.length_b   1.000
_cell.length_c   1.000
_cell.angle_alpha   90.00
_cell.angle_beta   90.00
_cell.angle_gamma   90.00
#
_symmetry.space_group_name_H-M   'P 1'
#
loop_
_entity.id
_entity.type
_entity.pdbx_description
1 polymer ?
#
loop_
_entity_poly.entity_id
_entity_poly.type
_entity_poly.pdbx_seq_one_letter_code
_entity_poly.pdbx_strand_id
1 'polypeptide(L)'
;MTMTAMVQRLTGAQWPTADGRRLRRRKGTVLLAAALIAVSGCGADADSPKGHDERMDKASGVSVFELVITSDLWEETMPGGINSDLGDVKGTSPGGKLADRGLKEYRLSGAQLVEYLDNIETCGYGGWMETSGCGANGTVLAKRVYDEIAPVLDEISGPRGPDEPAPRVVIDDTTVEGA
;
A
#
# COMPACT_ATOMS: atom_id res chain seq x y z
N MET A 1 30.47 -28.18 52.48
CA MET A 1 30.12 -29.35 53.30
C MET A 1 28.64 -29.62 53.14
N THR A 2 28.29 -30.81 52.60
CA THR A 2 27.13 -31.69 52.93
C THR A 2 25.74 -31.04 53.09
N MET A 3 24.61 -31.54 52.60
CA MET A 3 24.15 -32.87 52.17
C MET A 3 22.66 -32.65 51.75
N THR A 4 22.18 -33.18 50.62
CA THR A 4 21.27 -34.36 50.55
C THR A 4 19.77 -34.06 50.55
N ALA A 5 19.11 -34.66 49.53
CA ALA A 5 17.70 -35.06 49.43
C ALA A 5 16.66 -33.93 49.19
N MET A 6 15.50 -34.16 48.58
CA MET A 6 14.78 -35.40 48.32
C MET A 6 13.76 -35.22 47.18
N VAL A 7 13.73 -36.23 46.31
CA VAL A 7 12.60 -36.75 45.51
C VAL A 7 11.22 -36.55 46.19
N GLN A 8 10.15 -36.18 45.46
CA GLN A 8 9.04 -37.09 45.07
C GLN A 8 7.82 -36.44 44.37
N ARG A 9 7.32 -37.19 43.37
CA ARG A 9 5.92 -37.40 42.92
C ARG A 9 5.13 -36.22 42.32
N LEU A 10 4.56 -36.47 41.13
CA LEU A 10 3.11 -36.53 40.90
C LEU A 10 2.81 -37.22 39.55
N THR A 11 1.87 -38.18 39.60
CA THR A 11 0.90 -38.60 38.55
C THR A 11 1.45 -39.06 37.19
N GLY A 12 1.29 -40.31 36.74
CA GLY A 12 0.13 -41.19 36.86
C GLY A 12 -0.87 -40.93 35.74
N ALA A 13 -0.56 -41.36 34.51
CA ALA A 13 -1.54 -41.48 33.43
C ALA A 13 -1.13 -42.65 32.50
N GLN A 14 -1.76 -43.79 32.75
CA GLN A 14 -1.66 -45.02 31.99
C GLN A 14 -2.74 -44.99 30.90
N TRP A 15 -2.34 -45.05 29.62
CA TRP A 15 -3.27 -45.21 28.50
C TRP A 15 -3.25 -46.65 27.96
N PRO A 16 -4.41 -47.23 27.63
CA PRO A 16 -4.56 -48.66 27.39
C PRO A 16 -4.15 -49.12 25.99
N THR A 17 -3.61 -50.34 25.94
CA THR A 17 -3.32 -51.13 24.74
C THR A 17 -4.60 -51.53 24.01
N ALA A 18 -4.65 -51.30 22.70
CA ALA A 18 -5.74 -51.74 21.83
C ALA A 18 -5.65 -53.26 21.57
N ASP A 19 -6.62 -53.99 22.10
CA ASP A 19 -6.88 -55.40 21.79
C ASP A 19 -7.81 -55.51 20.57
N GLY A 20 -7.51 -56.46 19.69
CA GLY A 20 -8.30 -56.75 18.51
C GLY A 20 -9.30 -57.87 18.77
N ARG A 21 -10.52 -57.73 18.21
CA ARG A 21 -11.17 -58.75 17.34
C ARG A 21 -12.63 -58.39 17.00
N ARG A 22 -12.83 -58.21 15.69
CA ARG A 22 -13.85 -58.81 14.80
C ARG A 22 -15.37 -58.58 15.03
N LEU A 23 -15.92 -57.94 14.00
CA LEU A 23 -17.09 -58.31 13.18
C LEU A 23 -18.50 -58.14 13.77
N ARG A 24 -19.23 -57.17 13.22
CA ARG A 24 -20.59 -57.44 12.71
C ARG A 24 -20.95 -56.52 11.54
N ARG A 25 -21.26 -57.14 10.41
CA ARG A 25 -21.85 -56.55 9.22
C ARG A 25 -23.19 -55.89 9.57
N ARG A 26 -23.36 -54.61 9.21
CA ARG A 26 -24.65 -54.08 8.75
C ARG A 26 -24.42 -53.16 7.57
N LYS A 27 -25.12 -53.46 6.48
CA LYS A 27 -25.23 -52.64 5.28
C LYS A 27 -25.93 -51.34 5.67
N GLY A 28 -25.35 -50.22 5.29
CA GLY A 28 -25.88 -48.89 5.53
C GLY A 28 -24.95 -47.90 4.88
N THR A 29 -25.09 -47.75 3.57
CA THR A 29 -24.36 -46.76 2.78
C THR A 29 -24.84 -45.39 3.22
N VAL A 30 -24.18 -44.80 4.22
CA VAL A 30 -24.33 -43.39 4.54
C VAL A 30 -23.43 -42.65 3.58
N LEU A 31 -24.01 -42.15 2.49
CA LEU A 31 -23.40 -41.14 1.62
C LEU A 31 -23.23 -39.87 2.47
N LEU A 32 -22.07 -39.76 3.13
CA LEU A 32 -21.69 -38.53 3.81
C LEU A 32 -21.23 -37.55 2.73
N ALA A 33 -22.06 -36.53 2.51
CA ALA A 33 -21.71 -35.34 1.77
C ALA A 33 -20.47 -34.68 2.39
N ALA A 34 -19.42 -34.54 1.60
CA ALA A 34 -18.35 -33.60 1.85
C ALA A 34 -18.03 -32.92 0.51
N ALA A 35 -18.94 -32.06 0.06
CA ALA A 35 -18.60 -31.03 -0.90
C ALA A 35 -17.70 -30.01 -0.17
N LEU A 36 -16.42 -30.33 -0.09
CA LEU A 36 -15.38 -29.34 0.15
C LEU A 36 -15.37 -28.43 -1.08
N ILE A 37 -16.21 -27.39 -1.04
CA ILE A 37 -15.99 -26.20 -1.84
C ILE A 37 -14.70 -25.62 -1.28
N ALA A 38 -13.58 -26.08 -1.82
CA ALA A 38 -12.35 -25.32 -1.77
C ALA A 38 -12.64 -24.04 -2.56
N VAL A 39 -13.14 -23.03 -1.86
CA VAL A 39 -12.97 -21.65 -2.27
C VAL A 39 -11.46 -21.42 -2.16
N SER A 40 -10.71 -21.89 -3.16
CA SER A 40 -9.48 -21.23 -3.55
C SER A 40 -9.92 -19.87 -4.08
N GLY A 41 -10.30 -18.98 -3.16
CA GLY A 41 -10.10 -17.58 -3.38
C GLY A 41 -8.60 -17.48 -3.56
N CYS A 42 -8.14 -17.47 -4.81
CA CYS A 42 -6.98 -16.67 -5.12
C CYS A 42 -7.26 -15.35 -4.42
N GLY A 43 -6.43 -15.01 -3.42
CA GLY A 43 -6.38 -13.65 -2.94
C GLY A 43 -6.37 -12.79 -4.19
N ALA A 44 -7.23 -11.78 -4.22
CA ALA A 44 -7.07 -10.75 -5.23
C ALA A 44 -5.64 -10.25 -5.02
N ASP A 45 -4.73 -10.70 -5.87
CA ASP A 45 -3.38 -10.18 -5.96
C ASP A 45 -3.59 -8.72 -6.33
N ALA A 46 -3.61 -7.87 -5.31
CA ALA A 46 -3.44 -6.44 -5.41
C ALA A 46 -1.99 -6.24 -5.87
N ASP A 47 -1.73 -6.61 -7.12
CA ASP A 47 -0.40 -6.52 -7.70
C ASP A 47 -0.10 -5.05 -7.90
N SER A 48 1.00 -4.60 -7.28
CA SER A 48 1.54 -3.27 -7.50
C SER A 48 1.65 -2.97 -9.00
N PRO A 49 1.41 -1.72 -9.42
CA PRO A 49 1.53 -1.33 -10.82
C PRO A 49 2.89 -1.74 -11.38
N LYS A 50 2.90 -2.27 -12.61
CA LYS A 50 4.15 -2.65 -13.29
C LYS A 50 5.12 -1.47 -13.31
N GLY A 51 6.36 -1.73 -12.89
CA GLY A 51 7.43 -0.73 -12.85
C GLY A 51 7.47 0.13 -11.58
N HIS A 52 6.66 -0.16 -10.55
CA HIS A 52 6.66 0.63 -9.32
C HIS A 52 8.05 0.74 -8.67
N ASP A 53 8.76 -0.37 -8.48
CA ASP A 53 10.10 -0.37 -7.89
C ASP A 53 11.10 0.49 -8.68
N GLU A 54 11.04 0.45 -10.01
CA GLU A 54 11.90 1.26 -10.87
C GLU A 54 11.57 2.76 -10.73
N ARG A 55 10.29 3.10 -10.62
CA ARG A 55 9.86 4.50 -10.38
C ARG A 55 10.29 5.00 -9.01
N MET A 56 10.29 4.15 -7.99
CA MET A 56 10.80 4.47 -6.66
C MET A 56 12.31 4.74 -6.70
N ASP A 57 13.07 3.93 -7.43
CA ASP A 57 14.51 4.16 -7.64
C ASP A 57 14.76 5.51 -8.36
N LYS A 58 14.04 5.78 -9.45
CA LYS A 58 14.12 7.05 -10.18
C LYS A 58 13.72 8.25 -9.31
N ALA A 59 12.66 8.11 -8.52
CA ALA A 59 12.21 9.13 -7.58
C ALA A 59 13.28 9.45 -6.53
N SER A 60 13.97 8.44 -6.01
CA SER A 60 15.08 8.65 -5.07
C SER A 60 16.25 9.46 -5.69
N GLY A 61 16.39 9.39 -7.02
CA GLY A 61 17.44 10.06 -7.77
C GLY A 61 17.14 11.51 -8.19
N VAL A 62 15.95 12.07 -7.91
CA VAL A 62 15.63 13.46 -8.23
C VAL A 62 15.90 14.40 -7.05
N SER A 63 16.53 15.54 -7.30
CA SER A 63 16.71 16.56 -6.26
C SER A 63 15.40 17.24 -5.89
N VAL A 64 14.55 17.53 -6.88
CA VAL A 64 13.25 18.18 -6.72
C VAL A 64 12.29 17.65 -7.79
N PHE A 65 11.05 17.39 -7.38
CA PHE A 65 9.92 17.10 -8.24
C PHE A 65 8.80 18.11 -7.99
N GLU A 66 8.20 18.64 -9.05
CA GLU A 66 7.12 19.62 -8.98
C GLU A 66 5.76 18.96 -9.26
N LEU A 67 4.90 18.90 -8.25
CA LEU A 67 3.54 18.41 -8.37
C LEU A 67 2.57 19.57 -8.25
N VAL A 68 1.82 19.87 -9.32
CA VAL A 68 0.87 20.99 -9.35
C VAL A 68 -0.55 20.47 -9.37
N ILE A 69 -1.23 20.55 -8.22
CA ILE A 69 -2.56 19.98 -7.99
C ILE A 69 -3.40 20.88 -7.08
N THR A 70 -4.70 20.62 -6.95
CA THR A 70 -5.55 21.32 -5.98
C THR A 70 -5.18 20.96 -4.55
N SER A 71 -5.39 21.87 -3.59
CA SER A 71 -5.14 21.59 -2.17
C SER A 71 -5.94 20.38 -1.68
N ASP A 72 -7.22 20.30 -2.06
CA ASP A 72 -8.08 19.20 -1.64
C ASP A 72 -7.56 17.84 -2.14
N LEU A 73 -7.07 17.77 -3.39
CA LEU A 73 -6.50 16.53 -3.92
C LEU A 73 -5.20 16.15 -3.21
N TRP A 74 -4.36 17.14 -2.87
CA TRP A 74 -3.17 16.91 -2.05
C TRP A 74 -3.53 16.35 -0.68
N GLU A 75 -4.47 16.98 0.02
CA GLU A 75 -4.90 16.58 1.36
C GLU A 75 -5.53 15.17 1.38
N GLU A 76 -6.30 14.81 0.35
CA GLU A 76 -6.92 13.49 0.23
C GLU A 76 -5.94 12.37 -0.14
N THR A 77 -4.78 12.70 -0.71
CA THR A 77 -3.81 11.71 -1.22
C THR A 77 -2.48 11.68 -0.48
N MET A 78 -2.22 12.64 0.40
CA MET A 78 -1.04 12.60 1.28
C MET A 78 -1.22 11.54 2.38
N PRO A 79 -0.14 10.87 2.83
CA PRO A 79 -0.22 9.94 3.95
C PRO A 79 -0.69 10.67 5.22
N GLY A 80 -1.67 10.08 5.90
CA GLY A 80 -2.08 10.53 7.22
C GLY A 80 -1.13 10.03 8.30
N GLY A 81 -0.50 10.91 9.07
CA GLY A 81 0.32 10.48 10.20
C GLY A 81 1.26 11.55 10.77
N ILE A 82 1.66 11.36 12.03
CA ILE A 82 2.53 12.27 12.78
C ILE A 82 4.02 12.13 12.39
N ASN A 83 4.36 11.11 11.61
CA ASN A 83 5.75 10.74 11.25
C ASN A 83 6.05 10.88 9.76
N SER A 84 5.21 11.59 9.00
CA SER A 84 5.42 11.80 7.57
C SER A 84 6.20 13.09 7.32
N ASP A 85 7.26 13.02 6.51
CA ASP A 85 8.03 14.19 6.08
C ASP A 85 7.24 15.06 5.08
N LEU A 86 6.07 14.60 4.65
CA LEU A 86 5.16 15.33 3.77
C LEU A 86 4.27 16.34 4.52
N GLY A 87 4.11 16.22 5.84
CA GLY A 87 3.32 17.17 6.64
C GLY A 87 3.85 18.61 6.61
N ASP A 88 5.15 18.75 6.41
CA ASP A 88 5.84 20.05 6.32
C ASP A 88 5.85 20.65 4.91
N VAL A 89 5.50 19.86 3.88
CA VAL A 89 5.43 20.35 2.51
C VAL A 89 4.23 21.29 2.39
N LYS A 90 4.48 22.55 2.00
CA LYS A 90 3.43 23.56 1.80
C LYS A 90 3.28 23.88 0.32
N GLY A 91 2.03 23.89 -0.14
CA GLY A 91 1.69 24.29 -1.50
C GLY A 91 1.93 25.78 -1.72
N THR A 92 2.75 26.12 -2.72
CA THR A 92 2.98 27.50 -3.17
C THR A 92 2.13 27.84 -4.39
N SER A 93 2.03 29.12 -4.75
CA SER A 93 1.33 29.51 -5.97
C SER A 93 2.16 29.14 -7.21
N PRO A 94 1.64 28.37 -8.18
CA PRO A 94 2.32 28.07 -9.44
C PRO A 94 2.36 29.27 -10.41
N GLY A 95 1.68 30.38 -10.06
CA GLY A 95 1.53 31.56 -10.90
C GLY A 95 0.60 31.37 -12.11
N GLY A 96 0.28 32.49 -12.76
CA GLY A 96 -0.52 32.54 -13.99
C GLY A 96 -1.86 31.82 -13.89
N LYS A 97 -2.30 31.25 -15.02
CA LYS A 97 -3.61 30.59 -15.15
C LYS A 97 -3.78 29.39 -14.21
N LEU A 98 -2.69 28.74 -13.80
CA LEU A 98 -2.77 27.61 -12.87
C LEU A 98 -3.20 28.09 -11.47
N ALA A 99 -2.63 29.21 -11.02
CA ALA A 99 -3.03 29.82 -9.76
C ALA A 99 -4.47 30.36 -9.81
N ASP A 100 -4.89 30.94 -10.95
CA ASP A 100 -6.25 31.46 -11.13
C ASP A 100 -7.34 30.37 -11.01
N ARG A 101 -6.98 29.12 -11.32
CA ARG A 101 -7.86 27.95 -11.17
C ARG A 101 -7.76 27.31 -9.78
N GLY A 102 -6.97 27.87 -8.87
CA GLY A 102 -6.82 27.36 -7.51
C GLY A 102 -5.83 26.20 -7.33
N LEU A 103 -4.96 25.95 -8.31
CA LEU A 103 -3.90 24.94 -8.17
C LEU A 103 -2.76 25.48 -7.28
N LYS A 104 -2.08 24.54 -6.63
CA LYS A 104 -0.88 24.75 -5.81
C LYS A 104 0.26 23.90 -6.34
N GLU A 105 1.48 24.43 -6.24
CA GLU A 105 2.71 23.70 -6.53
C GLU A 105 3.29 23.15 -5.23
N TYR A 106 3.51 21.84 -5.18
CA TYR A 106 4.18 21.12 -4.12
C TYR A 106 5.53 20.66 -4.65
N ARG A 107 6.61 21.05 -3.97
CA ARG A 107 7.98 20.68 -4.33
C ARG A 107 8.45 19.58 -3.40
N LEU A 108 8.67 18.40 -3.96
CA LEU A 108 9.05 17.20 -3.22
C LEU A 108 10.54 16.90 -3.46
N SER A 109 11.29 16.63 -2.40
CA SER A 109 12.60 15.98 -2.54
C SER A 109 12.43 14.53 -3.02
N GLY A 110 13.50 13.89 -3.50
CA GLY A 110 13.43 12.49 -3.93
C GLY A 110 12.90 11.54 -2.85
N ALA A 111 13.30 11.72 -1.58
CA ALA A 111 12.80 10.92 -0.46
C ALA A 111 11.31 11.15 -0.19
N GLN A 112 10.86 12.41 -0.22
CA GLN A 112 9.44 12.75 -0.07
C GLN A 112 8.60 12.21 -1.24
N LEU A 113 9.15 12.21 -2.46
CA LEU A 113 8.46 11.64 -3.61
C LEU A 113 8.33 10.11 -3.50
N VAL A 114 9.36 9.42 -3.02
CA VAL A 114 9.32 7.98 -2.72
C VAL A 114 8.22 7.69 -1.70
N GLU A 115 8.18 8.43 -0.58
CA GLU A 115 7.13 8.28 0.44
C GLU A 115 5.74 8.53 -0.14
N TYR A 116 5.59 9.57 -0.96
CA TYR A 116 4.31 9.92 -1.57
C TYR A 116 3.84 8.83 -2.56
N LEU A 117 4.75 8.32 -3.39
CA LEU A 117 4.48 7.24 -4.36
C LEU A 117 4.05 5.95 -3.68
N ASP A 118 4.75 5.56 -2.61
CA ASP A 118 4.43 4.38 -1.80
C ASP A 118 3.01 4.49 -1.21
N ASN A 119 2.68 5.66 -0.65
CA ASN A 119 1.35 5.91 -0.09
C ASN A 119 0.24 5.84 -1.14
N ILE A 120 0.39 6.54 -2.27
CA ILE A 120 -0.65 6.58 -3.29
C ILE A 120 -0.76 5.26 -4.08
N GLU A 121 0.32 4.48 -4.17
CA GLU A 121 0.29 3.11 -4.69
C GLU A 121 -0.52 2.21 -3.74
N THR A 122 -0.17 2.22 -2.45
CA THR A 122 -0.85 1.42 -1.43
C THR A 122 -2.34 1.76 -1.40
N CYS A 123 -2.68 3.05 -1.45
CA CYS A 123 -4.06 3.48 -1.45
C CYS A 123 -4.81 3.17 -2.74
N GLY A 124 -4.14 3.28 -3.90
CA GLY A 124 -4.77 3.14 -5.21
C GLY A 124 -4.86 1.70 -5.73
N TYR A 125 -3.94 0.84 -5.30
CA TYR A 125 -3.72 -0.49 -5.85
C TYR A 125 -3.65 -1.59 -4.81
N GLY A 126 -3.44 -1.25 -3.53
CA GLY A 126 -3.36 -2.20 -2.43
C GLY A 126 -4.69 -2.92 -2.15
N GLY A 127 -4.58 -4.01 -1.39
CA GLY A 127 -5.70 -4.80 -0.92
C GLY A 127 -6.57 -4.05 0.09
N TRP A 128 -7.76 -4.59 0.36
CA TRP A 128 -8.73 -4.00 1.30
C TRP A 128 -8.20 -3.84 2.74
N MET A 129 -7.16 -4.61 3.14
CA MET A 129 -6.51 -4.43 4.45
C MET A 129 -5.54 -3.25 4.46
N GLU A 130 -4.82 -3.03 3.36
CA GLU A 130 -3.79 -1.99 3.21
C GLU A 130 -4.41 -0.60 3.01
N THR A 131 -5.56 -0.55 2.34
CA THR A 131 -6.30 0.70 2.06
C THR A 131 -7.09 1.25 3.26
N SER A 132 -7.04 0.59 4.42
CA SER A 132 -7.82 0.97 5.61
C SER A 132 -7.46 2.33 6.22
N GLY A 133 -6.28 2.87 5.88
CA GLY A 133 -5.85 4.23 6.25
C GLY A 133 -6.12 5.29 5.18
N CYS A 134 -6.66 4.90 4.02
CA CYS A 134 -6.90 5.81 2.91
C CYS A 134 -8.26 6.50 3.08
N GLY A 135 -8.36 7.77 2.65
CA GLY A 135 -9.61 8.53 2.71
C GLY A 135 -10.78 7.83 2.02
N ALA A 136 -12.02 8.28 2.25
CA ALA A 136 -13.22 7.65 1.69
C ALA A 136 -13.23 7.57 0.15
N ASN A 137 -12.59 8.54 -0.50
CA ASN A 137 -12.35 8.55 -1.95
C ASN A 137 -10.89 8.25 -2.31
N GLY A 138 -10.07 7.91 -1.30
CA GLY A 138 -8.62 7.83 -1.36
C GLY A 138 -8.12 6.85 -2.41
N THR A 139 -8.80 5.71 -2.60
CA THR A 139 -8.37 4.71 -3.60
C THR A 139 -8.44 5.25 -5.03
N VAL A 140 -9.54 5.88 -5.42
CA VAL A 140 -9.69 6.37 -6.80
C VAL A 140 -8.78 7.57 -7.05
N LEU A 141 -8.70 8.49 -6.08
CA LEU A 141 -7.87 9.67 -6.19
C LEU A 141 -6.38 9.34 -6.19
N ALA A 142 -5.93 8.45 -5.29
CA ALA A 142 -4.54 8.01 -5.21
C ALA A 142 -4.12 7.27 -6.49
N LYS A 143 -4.95 6.35 -6.99
CA LYS A 143 -4.71 5.67 -8.26
C LYS A 143 -4.55 6.67 -9.40
N ARG A 144 -5.45 7.67 -9.49
CA ARG A 144 -5.38 8.71 -10.52
C ARG A 144 -4.09 9.52 -10.42
N VAL A 145 -3.72 9.98 -9.23
CA VAL A 145 -2.50 10.76 -9.04
C VAL A 145 -1.26 9.93 -9.39
N TYR A 146 -1.23 8.65 -9.00
CA TYR A 146 -0.16 7.74 -9.38
C TYR A 146 -0.04 7.62 -10.90
N ASP A 147 -1.17 7.43 -11.59
CA ASP A 147 -1.21 7.25 -13.04
C ASP A 147 -0.75 8.49 -13.82
N GLU A 148 -0.91 9.69 -13.27
CA GLU A 148 -0.39 10.94 -13.84
C GLU A 148 1.11 11.16 -13.56
N ILE A 149 1.60 10.70 -12.41
CA ILE A 149 3.03 10.81 -12.04
C ILE A 149 3.89 9.79 -12.77
N ALA A 150 3.39 8.55 -12.91
CA ALA A 150 4.15 7.42 -13.42
C ALA A 150 4.83 7.68 -14.79
N PRO A 151 4.15 8.24 -15.82
CA PRO A 151 4.79 8.51 -17.11
C PRO A 151 5.95 9.51 -17.02
N VAL A 152 5.84 10.54 -16.16
CA VAL A 152 6.91 11.53 -15.99
C VAL A 152 8.13 10.91 -15.33
N LEU A 153 7.94 9.97 -14.40
CA LEU A 153 9.05 9.20 -13.84
C LEU A 153 9.64 8.22 -14.86
N ASP A 154 8.80 7.59 -15.69
CA ASP A 154 9.25 6.65 -16.70
C ASP A 154 10.20 7.31 -17.73
N GLU A 155 10.03 8.61 -18.00
CA GLU A 155 10.88 9.42 -18.87
C GLU A 155 12.25 9.79 -18.27
N ILE A 156 12.44 9.63 -16.96
CA ILE A 156 13.72 9.94 -16.30
C ILE A 156 14.75 8.85 -16.64
N SER A 157 15.84 9.25 -17.28
CA SER A 157 16.92 8.36 -17.73
C SER A 157 18.10 8.24 -16.76
N GLY A 158 18.08 8.97 -15.65
CA GLY A 158 19.11 8.93 -14.61
C GLY A 158 18.88 9.98 -13.51
N PRO A 159 19.77 10.04 -12.49
CA PRO A 159 19.68 11.01 -11.41
C PRO A 159 19.67 12.45 -11.95
N ARG A 160 18.87 13.33 -11.31
CA ARG A 160 18.72 14.73 -11.71
C ARG A 160 19.19 15.67 -10.62
N GLY A 161 20.19 16.49 -10.96
CA GLY A 161 20.78 17.45 -10.03
C GLY A 161 19.95 18.73 -9.84
N PRO A 162 20.29 19.57 -8.85
CA PRO A 162 19.55 20.80 -8.53
C PRO A 162 19.62 21.89 -9.63
N ASP A 163 20.61 21.78 -10.54
CA ASP A 163 20.78 22.71 -11.66
C ASP A 163 19.97 22.28 -12.90
N GLU A 164 19.41 21.07 -12.90
CA GLU A 164 18.53 20.60 -13.96
C GLU A 164 17.08 21.03 -13.72
N PRO A 165 16.29 21.23 -14.79
CA PRO A 165 14.86 21.46 -14.65
C PRO A 165 14.21 20.30 -13.88
N ALA A 166 13.46 20.65 -12.82
CA ALA A 166 12.70 19.67 -12.05
C ALA A 166 11.67 18.97 -12.94
N PRO A 167 11.54 17.63 -12.89
CA PRO A 167 10.39 16.96 -13.47
C PRO A 167 9.10 17.51 -12.86
N ARG A 168 8.09 17.73 -13.71
CA ARG A 168 6.87 18.44 -13.33
C ARG A 168 5.64 17.72 -13.85
N VAL A 169 4.64 17.57 -12.99
CA VAL A 169 3.30 17.07 -13.32
C VAL A 169 2.27 18.13 -12.94
N VAL A 170 1.29 18.34 -13.81
CA VAL A 170 0.14 19.22 -13.53
C VAL A 170 -1.12 18.37 -13.61
N ILE A 171 -1.79 18.22 -12.47
CA ILE A 171 -3.05 17.48 -12.38
C ILE A 171 -4.16 18.48 -12.13
N ASP A 172 -4.97 18.72 -13.15
CA ASP A 172 -5.98 19.75 -13.16
C ASP A 172 -7.37 19.18 -13.40
N ASP A 173 -8.13 19.03 -12.33
CA ASP A 173 -9.55 18.62 -12.38
C ASP A 173 -10.51 19.79 -12.40
N THR A 174 -10.00 21.01 -12.55
CA THR A 174 -10.88 22.17 -12.57
C THR A 174 -11.62 22.18 -13.90
N THR A 175 -12.91 21.87 -13.85
CA THR A 175 -13.77 22.06 -15.01
C THR A 175 -13.77 23.54 -15.35
N VAL A 176 -13.31 23.89 -16.56
CA VAL A 176 -13.53 25.22 -17.10
C VAL A 176 -15.04 25.36 -17.31
N GLU A 177 -15.78 25.86 -16.33
CA GLU A 177 -17.16 26.29 -16.57
C GLU A 177 -17.09 27.49 -17.52
N GLY A 178 -17.36 27.24 -18.82
CA GLY A 178 -17.59 28.28 -19.82
C GLY A 178 -16.53 28.43 -20.91
N ALA A 179 -16.23 27.35 -21.66
CA ALA A 179 -15.68 27.46 -23.01
C ALA A 179 -16.82 27.53 -24.06
#